data_AF-A0A5N5KHI1-F1
#
_entry.id   AF-A0A5N5KHI1-F1
#
_cell.length_a   1.000
_cell.length_b   1.000
_cell.length_c   1.000
_cell.angle_alpha   90.00
_cell.angle_beta   90.00
_cell.angle_gamma   90.00
#
_symmetry.space_group_name_H-M   'P 1'
#
loop_
_entity.id
_entity.type
_entity.pdbx_description
1 polymer ?
#
loop_
_entity_poly.entity_id
_entity_poly.type
_entity_poly.pdbx_seq_one_letter_code
_entity_poly.pdbx_strand_id
1 'polypeptide(L)'
;MAFISILRLSPTPTPKTVSLSRPFSSFNPPLTPFLKFPSKTHLSQQSTVTRMSYNPTPATDRLVSAVSYTLPFFNSLQYGRFLFTKYPSLALLVDPVIPLLSLYRSIPYASFVAFFALYLGVVRNPSFSQFVRFNAMQAVTLDVLLVVPLLLTRILNPGRAGLGFKLMVWGHNAVFLFSCFCFVYGLVSSILGKTPRLPFIAEAAGRQV
;
A
#
# COMPACT_ATOMS: atom_id res chain seq x y z
N MET A 1 -60.27 9.34 -9.55
CA MET A 1 -60.58 8.84 -8.19
C MET A 1 -59.26 8.87 -7.41
N ALA A 2 -58.82 9.96 -6.79
CA ALA A 2 -59.33 10.68 -5.63
C ALA A 2 -59.08 9.96 -4.28
N PHE A 3 -58.23 10.61 -3.46
CA PHE A 3 -58.02 10.51 -2.00
C PHE A 3 -57.33 9.29 -1.37
N ILE A 4 -56.19 9.57 -0.69
CA ILE A 4 -55.89 8.99 0.62
C ILE A 4 -55.47 10.12 1.57
N SER A 5 -56.06 10.05 2.75
CA SER A 5 -56.23 11.10 3.75
C SER A 5 -55.03 11.32 4.68
N ILE A 6 -54.97 12.55 5.17
CA ILE A 6 -54.17 13.07 6.29
C ILE A 6 -54.95 12.77 7.60
N LEU A 7 -54.24 12.62 8.74
CA LEU A 7 -54.63 12.79 10.18
C LEU A 7 -54.03 11.64 11.01
N ARG A 8 -53.53 11.78 12.26
CA ARG A 8 -53.62 12.82 13.29
C ARG A 8 -52.61 12.57 14.42
N LEU A 9 -52.30 13.65 15.13
CA LEU A 9 -51.61 13.83 16.41
C LEU A 9 -51.94 12.85 17.57
N SER A 10 -50.89 12.53 18.37
CA SER A 10 -50.74 12.50 19.87
C SER A 10 -51.76 11.71 20.73
N PRO A 11 -51.44 11.16 21.95
CA PRO A 11 -50.74 11.87 23.04
C PRO A 11 -49.85 11.02 24.01
N THR A 12 -49.01 11.74 24.75
CA THR A 12 -48.37 11.33 26.02
C THR A 12 -49.39 11.09 27.14
N PRO A 13 -49.04 10.25 28.14
CA PRO A 13 -49.01 10.77 29.51
C PRO A 13 -47.81 10.26 30.35
N THR A 14 -47.36 11.14 31.26
CA THR A 14 -46.42 10.91 32.38
C THR A 14 -47.16 10.27 33.59
N PRO A 15 -46.61 10.26 34.82
CA PRO A 15 -45.49 9.49 35.36
C PRO A 15 -45.95 8.54 36.49
N LYS A 16 -45.16 7.53 36.89
CA LYS A 16 -45.41 6.78 38.14
C LYS A 16 -44.15 6.67 39.00
N THR A 17 -44.24 7.39 40.10
CA THR A 17 -43.49 7.32 41.36
C THR A 17 -43.58 5.91 41.95
N VAL A 18 -42.44 5.30 42.27
CA VAL A 18 -42.36 4.22 43.26
C VAL A 18 -41.18 4.53 44.19
N SER A 19 -41.53 4.89 45.41
CA SER A 19 -40.65 5.13 46.55
C SER A 19 -40.59 3.91 47.47
N LEU A 20 -39.44 3.77 48.15
CA LEU A 20 -39.21 3.00 49.38
C LEU A 20 -39.24 1.46 49.23
N SER A 21 -38.30 0.67 49.74
CA SER A 21 -37.54 0.78 50.99
C SER A 21 -36.49 -0.34 51.05
N ARG A 22 -35.52 -0.20 51.97
CA ARG A 22 -34.61 -1.23 52.59
C ARG A 22 -33.10 -0.97 52.35
N PRO A 23 -32.22 -1.40 53.27
CA PRO A 23 -31.80 -0.56 54.40
C PRO A 23 -30.29 -0.35 54.40
N PHE A 24 -29.84 0.55 55.27
CA PHE A 24 -28.45 0.80 55.59
C PHE A 24 -27.69 -0.48 55.98
N SER A 25 -26.55 -0.72 55.33
CA SER A 25 -25.44 -1.48 55.91
C SER A 25 -24.10 -1.01 55.33
N SER A 26 -23.40 -0.20 56.13
CA SER A 26 -21.94 -0.05 56.23
C SER A 26 -21.08 -0.43 55.02
N PHE A 27 -20.63 0.57 54.27
CA PHE A 27 -19.43 0.46 53.43
C PHE A 27 -18.19 0.69 54.29
N ASN A 28 -17.50 -0.39 54.66
CA ASN A 28 -16.08 -0.34 55.00
C ASN A 28 -15.28 -0.48 53.68
N PRO A 29 -14.33 0.41 53.35
CA PRO A 29 -13.41 0.14 52.26
C PRO A 29 -12.24 -0.70 52.78
N PRO A 30 -11.92 -1.86 52.18
CA PRO A 30 -10.58 -2.40 52.26
C PRO A 30 -9.73 -1.82 51.12
N LEU A 31 -8.66 -1.15 51.51
CA LEU A 31 -7.52 -0.86 50.65
C LEU A 31 -6.87 -2.17 50.17
N THR A 32 -6.25 -2.09 48.98
CA THR A 32 -5.28 -3.00 48.33
C THR A 32 -5.86 -4.11 47.40
N PRO A 33 -5.07 -4.67 46.46
CA PRO A 33 -4.03 -4.06 45.60
C PRO A 33 -4.13 -4.52 44.12
N PHE A 34 -3.29 -3.92 43.27
CA PHE A 34 -2.73 -4.52 42.05
C PHE A 34 -3.65 -4.66 40.82
N LEU A 35 -3.55 -3.66 39.95
CA LEU A 35 -3.84 -3.78 38.51
C LEU A 35 -2.96 -4.90 37.92
N LYS A 36 -3.49 -6.12 37.78
CA LYS A 36 -2.93 -7.12 36.86
C LYS A 36 -3.19 -6.63 35.44
N PHE A 37 -2.21 -5.95 34.87
CA PHE A 37 -2.11 -5.80 33.42
C PHE A 37 -2.16 -7.19 32.78
N PRO A 38 -2.94 -7.40 31.69
CA PRO A 38 -2.83 -8.63 30.94
C PRO A 38 -1.41 -8.73 30.39
N SER A 39 -0.65 -9.67 30.94
CA SER A 39 0.64 -10.09 30.41
C SER A 39 0.44 -10.39 28.92
N LYS A 40 1.16 -9.67 28.07
CA LYS A 40 1.26 -9.99 26.65
C LYS A 40 1.70 -11.44 26.59
N THR A 41 0.81 -12.31 26.11
CA THR A 41 1.16 -13.65 25.65
C THR A 41 2.22 -13.46 24.56
N HIS A 42 3.47 -13.58 24.97
CA HIS A 42 4.60 -13.68 24.08
C HIS A 42 4.48 -15.05 23.41
N LEU A 43 3.66 -15.11 22.36
CA LEU A 43 3.64 -16.25 21.45
C LEU A 43 5.09 -16.47 21.02
N SER A 44 5.61 -17.60 21.46
CA SER A 44 6.91 -18.13 21.09
C SER A 44 7.12 -17.91 19.60
N GLN A 45 7.99 -16.96 19.25
CA GLN A 45 8.64 -16.97 17.96
C GLN A 45 9.38 -18.31 17.92
N GLN A 46 8.78 -19.29 17.23
CA GLN A 46 9.52 -20.44 16.78
C GLN A 46 10.61 -19.89 15.86
N SER A 47 11.79 -19.69 16.42
CA SER A 47 13.03 -19.65 15.69
C SER A 47 13.16 -21.01 15.02
N THR A 48 12.50 -21.14 13.87
CA THR A 48 12.85 -22.16 12.90
C THR A 48 14.33 -21.90 12.65
N VAL A 49 15.17 -22.78 13.20
CA VAL A 49 16.59 -22.84 12.89
C VAL A 49 16.63 -23.16 11.41
N THR A 50 16.60 -22.10 10.59
CA THR A 50 16.79 -22.17 9.16
C THR A 50 18.19 -22.74 8.99
N ARG A 51 18.30 -24.05 8.78
CA ARG A 51 19.48 -24.65 8.17
C ARG A 51 19.81 -23.74 6.99
N MET A 52 20.98 -23.09 7.03
CA MET A 52 21.55 -22.47 5.84
C MET A 52 21.83 -23.59 4.85
N SER A 53 20.81 -23.98 4.10
CA SER A 53 21.03 -24.48 2.76
C SER A 53 21.59 -23.29 2.00
N TYR A 54 22.91 -23.29 1.77
CA TYR A 54 23.59 -22.39 0.84
C TYR A 54 23.15 -22.69 -0.60
N ASN A 55 21.84 -22.79 -0.84
CA ASN A 55 21.30 -22.70 -2.18
C ASN A 55 21.23 -21.22 -2.49
N PRO A 56 22.13 -20.69 -3.33
CA PRO A 56 21.97 -19.32 -3.83
C PRO A 56 20.56 -19.20 -4.40
N THR A 57 19.87 -18.08 -4.12
CA THR A 57 18.54 -17.82 -4.67
C THR A 57 18.53 -18.14 -6.16
N PRO A 58 17.64 -19.04 -6.63
CA PRO A 58 17.61 -19.48 -8.02
C PRO A 58 17.59 -18.28 -8.96
N ALA A 59 18.28 -18.38 -10.11
CA ALA A 59 18.32 -17.28 -11.07
C ALA A 59 16.91 -16.88 -11.55
N THR A 60 15.98 -17.83 -11.61
CA THR A 60 14.56 -17.62 -11.90
C THR A 60 13.90 -16.71 -10.87
N ASP A 61 14.15 -16.93 -9.58
CA ASP A 61 13.58 -16.14 -8.50
C ASP A 61 14.11 -14.71 -8.51
N ARG A 62 15.39 -14.55 -8.84
CA ARG A 62 16.00 -13.22 -9.02
C ARG A 62 15.38 -12.48 -10.20
N LEU A 63 15.15 -13.17 -11.31
CA LEU A 63 14.52 -12.60 -12.50
C LEU A 63 13.08 -12.17 -12.22
N VAL A 64 12.27 -13.04 -11.60
CA VAL A 64 10.86 -12.72 -11.27
C VAL A 64 10.79 -11.55 -10.28
N SER A 65 11.70 -11.51 -9.31
CA SER A 65 11.84 -10.37 -8.39
C SER A 65 12.20 -9.08 -9.14
N ALA A 66 13.18 -9.12 -10.05
CA ALA A 66 13.58 -7.97 -10.85
C ALA A 66 12.46 -7.46 -11.76
N VAL A 67 11.77 -8.37 -12.46
CA VAL A 67 10.62 -8.06 -13.34
C VAL A 67 9.48 -7.44 -12.54
N SER A 68 9.30 -7.84 -11.27
CA SER A 68 8.24 -7.27 -10.44
C SER A 68 8.39 -5.76 -10.24
N TYR A 69 9.63 -5.25 -10.17
CA TYR A 69 9.90 -3.82 -10.06
C TYR A 69 9.74 -3.07 -11.40
N THR A 70 9.77 -3.75 -12.54
CA THR A 70 9.55 -3.13 -13.85
C THR A 70 8.14 -2.57 -13.99
N LEU A 71 7.14 -3.21 -13.36
CA LEU A 71 5.75 -2.77 -13.40
C LEU A 71 5.53 -1.36 -12.79
N PRO A 72 5.87 -1.10 -11.51
CA PRO A 72 5.71 0.24 -10.94
C PRO A 72 6.59 1.27 -11.66
N PHE A 73 7.72 0.87 -12.23
CA PHE A 73 8.54 1.75 -13.06
C PHE A 73 7.82 2.19 -14.36
N PHE A 74 7.16 1.27 -15.07
CA PHE A 74 6.39 1.64 -16.27
C PHE A 74 5.24 2.57 -15.94
N ASN A 75 4.56 2.33 -14.81
CA ASN A 75 3.48 3.19 -14.36
C ASN A 75 4.00 4.58 -13.95
N SER A 76 5.23 4.68 -13.43
CA SER A 76 5.82 5.97 -13.05
C SER A 76 6.34 6.80 -14.21
N LEU A 77 6.67 6.20 -15.36
CA LEU A 77 7.13 6.91 -16.57
C LEU A 77 6.14 7.99 -17.06
N GLN A 78 4.85 7.89 -16.71
CA GLN A 78 3.88 8.93 -17.02
C GLN A 78 4.17 10.26 -16.29
N TYR A 79 4.77 10.21 -15.10
CA TYR A 79 5.17 11.38 -14.32
C TYR A 79 6.45 12.03 -14.85
N GLY A 80 7.30 11.25 -15.53
CA GLY A 80 8.59 11.70 -16.06
C GLY A 80 8.50 12.67 -17.23
N ARG A 81 7.31 12.90 -17.83
CA ARG A 81 7.17 13.74 -19.04
C ARG A 81 7.79 15.13 -18.89
N PHE A 82 7.54 15.80 -17.76
CA PHE A 82 8.12 17.12 -17.48
C PHE A 82 9.65 17.08 -17.35
N LEU A 83 10.19 15.98 -16.82
CA LEU A 83 11.62 15.79 -16.65
C LEU A 83 12.31 15.47 -17.97
N PHE A 84 11.71 14.64 -18.82
CA PHE A 84 12.24 14.29 -20.14
C PHE A 84 12.28 15.49 -21.09
N THR A 85 11.27 16.38 -21.04
CA THR A 85 11.30 17.64 -21.80
C THR A 85 12.44 18.55 -21.35
N LYS A 86 12.80 18.52 -20.05
CA LYS A 86 13.87 19.36 -19.48
C LYS A 86 15.27 18.76 -19.70
N TYR A 87 15.37 17.43 -19.66
CA TYR A 87 16.61 16.67 -19.76
C TYR A 87 16.45 15.54 -20.79
N PRO A 88 16.63 15.83 -22.09
CA PRO A 88 16.45 14.84 -23.15
C PRO A 88 17.45 13.67 -23.05
N SER A 89 18.61 13.86 -22.43
CA SER A 89 19.59 12.80 -22.19
C SER A 89 19.03 11.65 -21.33
N LEU A 90 18.08 11.93 -20.42
CA LEU A 90 17.40 10.88 -19.64
C LEU A 90 16.44 10.06 -20.50
N ALA A 91 15.88 10.65 -21.57
CA ALA A 91 14.99 9.94 -22.48
C ALA A 91 15.73 8.84 -23.25
N LEU A 92 17.01 9.05 -23.59
CA LEU A 92 17.85 8.04 -24.25
C LEU A 92 17.99 6.75 -23.42
N LEU A 93 17.98 6.85 -22.09
CA LEU A 93 18.04 5.67 -21.22
C LEU A 93 16.72 4.86 -21.25
N VAL A 94 15.60 5.53 -21.48
CA VAL A 94 14.25 4.92 -21.54
C VAL A 94 13.90 4.46 -22.96
N ASP A 95 14.63 4.92 -23.97
CA ASP A 95 14.45 4.58 -25.38
C ASP A 95 14.29 3.08 -25.67
N PRO A 96 15.14 2.16 -25.13
CA PRO A 96 14.94 0.72 -25.34
C PRO A 96 13.66 0.16 -24.74
N VAL A 97 13.05 0.87 -23.78
CA VAL A 97 11.81 0.48 -23.09
C VAL A 97 10.57 1.02 -23.82
N ILE A 98 10.72 2.03 -24.69
CA ILE A 98 9.62 2.65 -25.47
C ILE A 98 8.73 1.64 -26.20
N PRO A 99 9.25 0.65 -26.97
CA PRO A 99 8.38 -0.28 -27.70
C PRO A 99 7.49 -1.11 -26.77
N LEU A 100 8.07 -1.57 -25.65
CA LEU A 100 7.33 -2.33 -24.64
C LEU A 100 6.29 -1.45 -23.92
N LEU A 101 6.64 -0.19 -23.64
CA LEU A 101 5.72 0.79 -23.07
C LEU A 101 4.57 1.13 -24.03
N SER A 102 4.83 1.16 -25.33
CA SER A 102 3.80 1.40 -26.36
C SER A 102 2.79 0.24 -26.39
N LEU A 103 3.28 -1.01 -26.34
CA LEU A 103 2.42 -2.19 -26.21
C LEU A 103 1.61 -2.15 -24.92
N TYR A 104 2.23 -1.81 -23.79
CA TYR A 104 1.53 -1.66 -22.51
C TYR A 104 0.43 -0.60 -22.57
N ARG A 105 0.68 0.55 -23.21
CA ARG A 105 -0.31 1.63 -23.35
C ARG A 105 -1.40 1.36 -24.39
N SER A 106 -1.21 0.39 -25.28
CA SER A 106 -2.23 0.00 -26.27
C SER A 106 -3.47 -0.62 -25.63
N ILE A 107 -3.33 -1.18 -24.42
CA ILE A 107 -4.42 -1.82 -23.70
C ILE A 107 -5.05 -0.81 -22.72
N PRO A 108 -6.37 -0.59 -22.77
CA PRO A 108 -7.05 0.26 -21.79
C PRO A 108 -6.92 -0.36 -20.40
N TYR A 109 -6.65 0.48 -19.40
CA TYR A 109 -6.44 0.04 -18.00
C TYR A 109 -5.31 -0.99 -17.81
N ALA A 110 -4.31 -1.02 -18.71
CA ALA A 110 -3.17 -1.92 -18.60
C ALA A 110 -2.49 -1.90 -17.23
N SER A 111 -2.33 -0.72 -16.61
CA SER A 111 -1.77 -0.62 -15.25
C SER A 111 -2.57 -1.38 -14.21
N PHE A 112 -3.90 -1.29 -14.28
CA PHE A 112 -4.77 -2.01 -13.36
C PHE A 112 -4.69 -3.52 -13.59
N VAL A 113 -4.75 -3.97 -14.84
CA VAL A 113 -4.64 -5.40 -15.18
C VAL A 113 -3.28 -5.96 -14.76
N ALA A 114 -2.20 -5.24 -15.06
CA ALA A 114 -0.85 -5.65 -14.72
C ALA A 114 -0.67 -5.74 -13.19
N PHE A 115 -1.22 -4.80 -12.43
CA PHE A 115 -1.23 -4.84 -10.97
C PHE A 115 -1.84 -6.14 -10.45
N PHE A 116 -3.03 -6.50 -10.94
CA PHE A 116 -3.67 -7.76 -10.55
C PHE A 116 -2.91 -8.99 -11.03
N ALA A 117 -2.34 -8.95 -12.22
CA ALA A 117 -1.52 -10.05 -12.74
C ALA A 117 -0.30 -10.30 -11.84
N LEU A 118 0.37 -9.24 -11.38
CA LEU A 118 1.52 -9.36 -10.47
C LEU A 118 1.08 -9.79 -9.06
N TYR A 119 -0.02 -9.24 -8.54
CA TYR A 119 -0.52 -9.59 -7.21
C TYR A 119 -1.05 -11.04 -7.14
N LEU A 120 -1.95 -11.42 -8.05
CA LEU A 120 -2.53 -12.77 -8.05
C LEU A 120 -1.52 -13.81 -8.55
N GLY A 121 -0.73 -13.47 -9.57
CA GLY A 121 0.19 -14.39 -10.22
C GLY A 121 1.46 -14.65 -9.42
N VAL A 122 2.02 -13.63 -8.75
CA VAL A 122 3.31 -13.74 -8.05
C VAL A 122 3.15 -13.70 -6.54
N VAL A 123 2.51 -12.67 -5.99
CA VAL A 123 2.40 -12.50 -4.53
C VAL A 123 1.61 -13.62 -3.87
N ARG A 124 0.45 -13.94 -4.44
CA ARG A 124 -0.50 -14.92 -3.89
C ARG A 124 -0.17 -16.36 -4.26
N ASN A 125 0.73 -16.58 -5.21
CA ASN A 125 1.08 -17.90 -5.68
C ASN A 125 2.11 -18.56 -4.73
N PRO A 126 1.74 -19.65 -4.02
CA PRO A 126 2.61 -20.32 -3.06
C PRO A 126 3.75 -21.10 -3.73
N SER A 127 3.71 -21.32 -5.04
CA SER A 127 4.80 -21.97 -5.79
C SER A 127 6.06 -21.10 -5.86
N PHE A 128 5.94 -19.78 -5.69
CA PHE A 128 7.09 -18.89 -5.62
C PHE A 128 7.68 -18.84 -4.21
N SER A 129 9.01 -18.71 -4.13
CA SER A 129 9.71 -18.58 -2.85
C SER A 129 9.28 -17.33 -2.09
N GLN A 130 9.42 -17.38 -0.76
CA GLN A 130 9.11 -16.25 0.12
C GLN A 130 9.87 -14.97 -0.27
N PHE A 131 11.09 -15.13 -0.81
CA PHE A 131 11.90 -14.03 -1.35
C PHE A 131 11.16 -13.28 -2.47
N VAL A 132 10.71 -14.00 -3.48
CA VAL A 132 10.02 -13.42 -4.65
C VAL A 132 8.73 -12.74 -4.21
N ARG A 133 7.95 -13.41 -3.35
CA ARG A 133 6.67 -12.89 -2.84
C ARG A 133 6.85 -11.60 -2.04
N PHE A 134 7.90 -11.51 -1.22
CA PHE A 134 8.22 -10.30 -0.47
C PHE A 134 8.61 -9.13 -1.38
N ASN A 135 9.47 -9.36 -2.38
CA ASN A 135 9.86 -8.34 -3.35
C ASN A 135 8.68 -7.87 -4.20
N ALA A 136 7.87 -8.83 -4.68
CA ALA A 136 6.65 -8.54 -5.41
C ALA A 136 5.68 -7.71 -4.57
N MET A 137 5.50 -8.01 -3.27
CA MET A 137 4.67 -7.20 -2.38
C MET A 137 5.16 -5.75 -2.25
N GLN A 138 6.48 -5.52 -2.21
CA GLN A 138 7.02 -4.16 -2.21
C GLN A 138 6.73 -3.44 -3.53
N ALA A 139 6.90 -4.13 -4.66
CA ALA A 139 6.62 -3.57 -5.97
C ALA A 139 5.13 -3.20 -6.15
N VAL A 140 4.21 -4.08 -5.72
CA VAL A 140 2.76 -3.82 -5.67
C VAL A 140 2.47 -2.59 -4.81
N THR A 141 3.08 -2.51 -3.62
CA THR A 141 2.87 -1.38 -2.70
C THR A 141 3.35 -0.07 -3.31
N LEU A 142 4.51 -0.08 -3.99
CA LEU A 142 5.00 1.09 -4.72
C LEU A 142 4.04 1.49 -5.85
N ASP A 143 3.46 0.53 -6.55
CA ASP A 143 2.50 0.81 -7.63
C ASP A 143 1.21 1.48 -7.09
N VAL A 144 0.69 1.02 -5.95
CA VAL A 144 -0.45 1.69 -5.28
C VAL A 144 -0.08 3.10 -4.85
N LEU A 145 1.12 3.28 -4.27
CA LEU A 145 1.59 4.60 -3.84
C LEU A 145 1.71 5.55 -5.03
N LEU A 146 2.09 5.05 -6.20
CA LEU A 146 2.18 5.81 -7.44
C LEU A 146 0.81 6.19 -8.00
N VAL A 147 -0.25 5.43 -7.75
CA VAL A 147 -1.61 5.78 -8.18
C VAL A 147 -2.19 6.94 -7.38
N VAL A 148 -1.85 7.10 -6.11
CA VAL A 148 -2.42 8.14 -5.23
C VAL A 148 -2.22 9.58 -5.77
N PRO A 149 -1.00 10.01 -6.17
CA PRO A 149 -0.79 11.32 -6.80
C PRO A 149 -1.59 11.52 -8.08
N LEU A 150 -1.80 10.46 -8.88
CA LEU A 150 -2.61 10.52 -10.10
C LEU A 150 -4.06 10.87 -9.78
N LEU A 151 -4.63 10.17 -8.80
CA LEU A 151 -6.01 10.36 -8.42
C LEU A 151 -6.20 11.75 -7.82
N LEU A 152 -5.27 12.19 -6.97
CA LEU A 152 -5.30 13.51 -6.37
C LEU A 152 -5.27 14.61 -7.42
N THR A 153 -4.41 14.49 -8.43
CA THR A 153 -4.31 15.50 -9.51
C THR A 153 -5.53 15.50 -10.43
N ARG A 154 -6.15 14.34 -10.67
CA ARG A 154 -7.44 14.27 -11.39
C ARG A 154 -8.59 14.92 -10.63
N ILE A 155 -8.64 14.76 -9.31
CA ILE A 155 -9.73 15.28 -8.46
C ILE A 155 -9.57 16.79 -8.24
N LEU A 156 -8.36 17.24 -7.93
CA LEU A 156 -8.09 18.65 -7.60
C LEU A 156 -7.97 19.55 -8.83
N ASN A 157 -7.82 18.98 -10.03
CA ASN A 157 -7.64 19.66 -11.32
C ASN A 157 -6.90 21.01 -11.21
N PRO A 158 -5.62 20.99 -10.76
CA PRO A 158 -4.84 22.21 -10.62
C PRO A 158 -4.76 22.88 -12.00
N GLY A 159 -5.31 24.09 -12.11
CA GLY A 159 -5.38 24.81 -13.38
C GLY A 159 -4.01 24.94 -14.08
N ARG A 160 -4.03 25.26 -15.38
CA ARG A 160 -2.82 25.30 -16.25
C ARG A 160 -1.82 26.42 -15.92
N ALA A 161 -2.11 27.29 -14.96
CA ALA A 161 -1.24 28.40 -14.57
C ALA A 161 -1.33 28.67 -13.05
N GLY A 162 -0.23 29.16 -12.46
CA GLY A 162 -0.15 29.58 -11.05
C GLY A 162 0.72 28.69 -10.15
N LEU A 163 0.65 28.95 -8.84
CA LEU A 163 1.40 28.22 -7.81
C LEU A 163 1.06 26.72 -7.81
N GLY A 164 -0.22 26.38 -7.98
CA GLY A 164 -0.70 24.99 -8.01
C GLY A 164 -0.09 24.17 -9.16
N PHE A 165 0.07 24.77 -10.35
CA PHE A 165 0.73 24.11 -11.48
C PHE A 165 2.21 23.85 -11.18
N LYS A 166 2.94 24.81 -10.61
CA LYS A 166 4.34 24.64 -10.23
C LYS A 166 4.52 23.53 -9.19
N LEU A 167 3.64 23.48 -8.19
CA LEU A 167 3.66 22.43 -7.16
C LEU A 167 3.34 21.05 -7.76
N MET A 168 2.38 20.98 -8.68
CA MET A 168 2.06 19.74 -9.41
C MET A 168 3.26 19.23 -10.19
N VAL A 169 3.94 20.09 -10.96
CA VAL A 169 5.13 19.72 -11.74
C VAL A 169 6.26 19.24 -10.82
N TRP A 170 6.48 19.94 -9.71
CA TRP A 170 7.47 19.52 -8.71
C TRP A 170 7.14 18.15 -8.10
N GLY A 171 5.87 17.92 -7.73
CA GLY A 171 5.39 16.63 -7.23
C GLY A 171 5.55 15.50 -8.24
N HIS A 172 5.23 15.73 -9.52
CA HIS A 172 5.44 14.74 -10.58
C HIS A 172 6.92 14.35 -10.70
N ASN A 173 7.82 15.33 -10.69
CA ASN A 173 9.26 15.07 -10.76
C ASN A 173 9.76 14.31 -9.51
N ALA A 174 9.29 14.68 -8.32
CA ALA A 174 9.65 14.00 -7.08
C ALA A 174 9.19 12.53 -7.07
N VAL A 175 7.93 12.28 -7.44
CA VAL A 175 7.36 10.93 -7.54
C VAL A 175 8.12 10.09 -8.57
N PHE A 176 8.46 10.68 -9.72
CA PHE A 176 9.23 9.99 -10.76
C PHE A 176 10.64 9.62 -10.28
N LEU A 177 11.37 10.56 -9.68
CA LEU A 177 12.73 10.31 -9.16
C LEU A 177 12.71 9.27 -8.03
N PHE A 178 11.74 9.36 -7.12
CA PHE A 178 11.55 8.38 -6.06
C PHE A 178 11.31 6.98 -6.63
N SER A 179 10.41 6.85 -7.61
CA SER A 179 10.15 5.57 -8.28
C SER A 179 11.38 5.03 -8.99
N CYS A 180 12.14 5.88 -9.69
CA CYS A 180 13.36 5.50 -10.37
C CYS A 180 14.42 4.98 -9.37
N PHE A 181 14.59 5.65 -8.24
CA PHE A 181 15.46 5.19 -7.16
C PHE A 181 15.03 3.83 -6.61
N CYS A 182 13.73 3.64 -6.33
CA CYS A 182 13.19 2.37 -5.87
C CYS A 182 13.37 1.25 -6.90
N PHE A 183 13.19 1.55 -8.20
CA PHE A 183 13.41 0.60 -9.28
C PHE A 183 14.85 0.13 -9.35
N VAL A 184 15.81 1.07 -9.39
CA VAL A 184 17.24 0.75 -9.42
C VAL A 184 17.65 -0.04 -8.18
N TYR A 185 17.19 0.39 -7.00
CA TYR A 185 17.46 -0.31 -5.74
C TYR A 185 16.90 -1.74 -5.74
N GLY A 186 15.66 -1.93 -6.18
CA GLY A 186 15.01 -3.23 -6.29
C GLY A 186 15.68 -4.14 -7.32
N LEU A 187 16.09 -3.59 -8.46
CA LEU A 187 16.80 -4.29 -9.53
C LEU A 187 18.18 -4.76 -9.05
N VAL A 188 18.99 -3.85 -8.50
CA VAL A 188 20.33 -4.15 -7.97
C VAL A 188 20.24 -5.20 -6.87
N SER A 189 19.29 -5.05 -5.93
CA SER A 189 19.13 -6.01 -4.85
C SER A 189 18.68 -7.38 -5.33
N SER A 190 17.79 -7.43 -6.34
CA SER A 190 17.37 -8.69 -6.99
C SER A 190 18.55 -9.39 -7.69
N ILE A 191 19.42 -8.64 -8.37
CA ILE A 191 20.62 -9.15 -9.04
C ILE A 191 21.64 -9.68 -8.01
N LEU A 192 21.86 -8.94 -6.93
CA LEU A 192 22.76 -9.33 -5.84
C LEU A 192 22.23 -10.53 -5.03
N GLY A 193 20.99 -10.97 -5.25
CA GLY A 193 20.36 -12.06 -4.51
C GLY A 193 20.15 -11.74 -3.02
N LYS A 194 20.30 -10.47 -2.63
CA LYS A 194 20.03 -9.97 -1.28
C LYS A 194 18.62 -9.38 -1.27
N THR A 195 17.84 -9.67 -0.24
CA THR A 195 16.51 -9.05 -0.10
C THR A 195 16.68 -7.54 0.03
N PRO A 196 16.16 -6.71 -0.92
CA PRO A 196 16.08 -5.27 -0.73
C PRO A 196 15.23 -5.00 0.51
N ARG A 197 15.90 -4.69 1.62
CA ARG A 197 15.26 -4.11 2.80
C ARG A 197 15.27 -2.60 2.62
N LEU A 198 14.27 -2.09 1.90
CA LEU A 198 13.95 -0.67 1.95
C LEU A 198 13.64 -0.32 3.43
N PRO A 199 14.38 0.62 4.06
CA PRO A 199 14.03 1.09 5.38
C PRO A 199 12.60 1.66 5.32
N PHE A 200 11.79 1.37 6.35
CA PHE A 200 10.33 1.63 6.49
C PHE A 200 9.36 0.56 5.96
N ILE A 201 9.61 -0.14 4.85
CA ILE A 201 8.65 -1.12 4.29
C ILE A 201 8.95 -2.55 4.78
N ALA A 202 10.21 -2.86 5.08
CA ALA A 202 10.63 -4.18 5.56
C ALA A 202 10.00 -4.56 6.91
N GLU A 203 9.73 -3.59 7.78
CA GLU A 203 9.04 -3.78 9.07
C GLU A 203 7.54 -4.08 8.90
N ALA A 204 6.87 -3.44 7.92
CA ALA A 204 5.46 -3.65 7.66
C ALA A 204 5.19 -4.99 6.95
N ALA A 205 6.01 -5.35 5.96
CA ALA A 205 5.85 -6.59 5.21
C ALA A 205 6.23 -7.85 6.04
N GLY A 206 7.07 -7.71 7.07
CA GLY A 206 7.33 -8.78 8.03
C GLY A 206 6.13 -9.14 8.93
N ARG A 207 5.09 -8.29 8.98
CA ARG A 207 3.87 -8.55 9.75
C ARG A 207 2.78 -9.30 8.96
N GLN A 208 2.97 -9.50 7.66
CA GLN A 208 1.93 -10.03 6.76
C GLN A 208 2.36 -11.27 5.97
N VAL A 209 3.58 -11.75 6.17
CA VAL A 209 4.09 -13.01 5.58
C VAL A 209 4.23 -14.07 6.67
#